data_AF-A6X1H2-F1
#
_entry.id   AF-A6X1H2-F1
#
_cell.length_a   1.000
_cell.length_b   1.000
_cell.length_c   1.000
_cell.angle_alpha   90.00
_cell.angle_beta   90.00
_cell.angle_gamma   90.00
#
_symmetry.space_group_name_H-M   'P 1'
#
loop_
_entity.id
_entity.type
_entity.pdbx_description
1 polymer ?
#
loop_
_entity_poly.entity_id
_entity_poly.type
_entity_poly.pdbx_seq_one_letter_code
_entity_poly.pdbx_strand_id
1 'polypeptide(L)' 'MDTTTIESPCILVCTIDTETGFCLGCARTLDEIARWSSMSAEERMAVWALLADRHEIIVEKRIG' A
#
# COMPACT_ATOMS: atom_id res chain seq x y z
N MET A 1 4.30 26.64 6.25
CA MET A 1 4.45 25.47 5.35
C MET A 1 3.80 24.34 6.10
N ASP A 2 2.62 23.91 5.64
CA ASP A 2 1.91 22.80 6.27
C ASP A 2 2.72 21.52 6.05
N THR A 3 3.26 20.99 7.15
CA THR A 3 4.28 19.94 7.21
C THR A 3 3.67 18.56 7.44
N THR A 4 2.43 18.32 7.01
CA THR A 4 1.80 16.99 7.12
C THR A 4 2.30 16.08 6.01
N THR A 5 3.51 15.55 6.17
CA THR A 5 4.02 14.47 5.34
C THR A 5 3.29 13.19 5.69
N ILE A 6 2.53 12.63 4.74
CA ILE A 6 1.94 11.30 4.90
C ILE A 6 3.06 10.26 4.78
N GLU A 7 3.29 9.54 5.88
CA GLU A 7 4.32 8.52 6.02
C GLU A 7 4.08 7.32 5.09
N SER A 8 5.18 6.69 4.67
CA SER A 8 5.12 5.48 3.85
C SER A 8 4.67 4.27 4.69
N PRO A 9 3.72 3.44 4.22
CA PRO A 9 3.32 2.21 4.90
C PRO A 9 4.33 1.06 4.72
N CYS A 10 5.48 1.33 4.08
CA CYS A 10 6.46 0.30 3.74
C CYS A 10 7.18 -0.24 4.97
N ILE A 11 7.09 -1.55 5.20
CA ILE A 11 7.84 -2.27 6.25
C ILE A 11 9.10 -2.97 5.74
N LEU A 12 9.61 -2.56 4.57
CA LEU A 12 10.78 -3.13 3.90
C LEU A 12 10.62 -4.61 3.45
N VAL A 13 9.37 -5.09 3.41
CA VAL A 13 9.01 -6.34 2.73
C VAL A 13 8.48 -5.98 1.34
N CYS A 14 9.14 -6.48 0.29
CA CYS A 14 8.77 -6.22 -1.10
C CYS A 14 8.53 -7.54 -1.83
N THR A 15 7.38 -8.15 -1.59
CA THR A 15 6.93 -9.35 -2.30
C THR A 15 5.51 -9.11 -2.75
N ILE A 16 5.27 -9.16 -4.06
CA ILE A 16 3.94 -9.01 -4.63
C ILE A 16 3.24 -10.36 -4.60
N ASP A 17 2.05 -10.37 -4.03
CA ASP A 17 1.12 -11.47 -4.17
C ASP A 17 0.61 -11.50 -5.61
N THR A 18 0.89 -12.58 -6.33
CA THR A 18 0.56 -12.69 -7.76
C THR A 18 -0.93 -12.82 -8.02
N GLU A 19 -1.72 -13.19 -7.01
CA GLU A 19 -3.16 -13.36 -7.16
C GLU A 19 -3.93 -12.06 -6.94
N THR A 20 -3.56 -11.28 -5.93
CA THR A 20 -4.20 -10.00 -5.59
C THR A 20 -3.52 -8.79 -6.23
N GLY A 21 -2.24 -8.92 -6.62
CA GLY A 21 -1.43 -7.82 -7.14
C GLY A 21 -0.94 -6.84 -6.07
N PHE A 22 -1.12 -7.16 -4.78
CA PHE A 22 -0.71 -6.32 -3.67
C PHE A 22 0.62 -6.77 -3.06
N CYS A 23 1.39 -5.83 -2.54
CA CYS A 23 2.57 -6.13 -1.76
C CYS A 23 2.18 -6.75 -0.41
N LEU A 24 2.74 -7.91 -0.10
CA LEU A 24 2.49 -8.63 1.15
C LEU A 24 2.92 -7.87 2.41
N GLY A 25 3.81 -6.88 2.28
CA GLY A 25 4.27 -6.08 3.40
C GLY A 25 3.44 -4.83 3.66
N CYS A 26 3.02 -4.12 2.61
CA CYS A 26 2.40 -2.80 2.75
C CYS A 26 1.08 -2.65 2.01
N ALA A 27 0.53 -3.72 1.44
CA ALA A 27 -0.72 -3.78 0.68
C ALA A 27 -0.86 -2.80 -0.50
N ARG A 28 0.23 -2.12 -0.89
CA ARG A 28 0.25 -1.27 -2.09
C ARG A 28 0.46 -2.08 -3.35
N THR A 29 -0.04 -1.57 -4.48
CA THR A 29 0.28 -2.09 -5.81
C THR A 29 1.69 -1.68 -6.24
N LEU A 30 2.24 -2.34 -7.27
CA LEU A 30 3.55 -1.95 -7.84
C LEU A 30 3.57 -0.50 -8.34
N ASP A 31 2.48 -0.04 -8.93
CA ASP A 31 2.35 1.31 -9.48
C ASP A 31 2.30 2.37 -8.36
N GLU A 32 1.57 2.09 -7.28
CA GLU A 32 1.58 2.92 -6.07
C GLU A 32 2.96 2.98 -5.41
N ILE A 33 3.71 1.87 -5.41
CA ILE A 33 5.08 1.82 -4.91
C ILE A 33 5.99 2.71 -5.77
N ALA A 34 5.90 2.59 -7.11
CA ALA A 34 6.73 3.35 -8.04
C ALA A 34 6.48 4.86 -7.98
N ARG A 35 5.23 5.28 -7.78
CA ARG A 35 4.81 6.69 -7.81
C ARG A 35 4.75 7.36 -6.44
N TRP A 36 5.01 6.64 -5.33
CA TRP A 36 4.82 7.14 -3.97
C TRP A 36 5.51 8.48 -3.67
N SER A 37 6.77 8.63 -4.08
CA SER A 37 7.55 9.85 -3.83
C SER A 37 7.00 11.07 -4.57
N SER A 38 6.33 10.85 -5.71
CA SER A 38 5.69 11.90 -6.51
C SER A 38 4.22 12.15 -6.16
N MET A 39 3.60 11.30 -5.34
CA MET A 39 2.19 11.47 -4.95
C MET A 39 1.97 12.67 -4.04
N SER A 40 0.85 13.36 -4.23
CA SER A 40 0.34 14.41 -3.34
C SER A 40 -0.09 13.83 -1.98
N ALA A 41 -0.32 14.70 -0.99
CA ALA A 41 -0.81 14.25 0.32
C ALA A 41 -2.19 13.58 0.20
N GLU A 42 -3.07 14.12 -0.65
CA GLU A 42 -4.40 13.59 -0.92
C GLU A 42 -4.33 12.19 -1.56
N GLU A 43 -3.44 12.01 -2.55
CA GLU A 43 -3.21 10.69 -3.16
C GLU A 43 -2.67 9.68 -2.15
N ARG A 44 -1.72 10.09 -1.29
CA ARG A 44 -1.18 9.21 -0.25
C ARG A 44 -2.24 8.83 0.79
N MET A 45 -3.11 9.77 1.20
CA MET A 45 -4.23 9.48 2.10
C MET A 45 -5.23 8.52 1.45
N ALA A 46 -5.52 8.69 0.17
CA ALA A 46 -6.39 7.78 -0.57
C ALA A 46 -5.81 6.35 -0.60
N VAL A 47 -4.50 6.20 -0.82
CA VAL A 47 -3.84 4.88 -0.73
C VAL A 47 -3.94 4.30 0.67
N TRP A 48 -3.67 5.09 1.71
CA TRP A 48 -3.77 4.65 3.11
C TRP A 48 -5.15 4.12 3.49
N ALA A 49 -6.21 4.78 3.04
CA ALA A 49 -7.59 4.38 3.31
C ALA A 49 -7.92 2.97 2.77
N LEU A 50 -7.18 2.50 1.76
CA LEU A 50 -7.41 1.20 1.12
C LEU A 50 -6.58 0.06 1.75
N LEU A 51 -5.56 0.37 2.56
CA LEU A 51 -4.59 -0.65 2.99
C LEU A 51 -5.17 -1.69 3.95
N ALA A 52 -6.11 -1.29 4.81
CA ALA A 52 -6.75 -2.20 5.77
C ALA A 52 -7.53 -3.30 5.03
N ASP A 53 -8.46 -2.91 4.15
CA ASP A 53 -9.25 -3.83 3.33
C ASP A 53 -8.36 -4.73 2.46
N ARG A 54 -7.29 -4.16 1.87
CA ARG A 54 -6.35 -4.94 1.06
C ARG A 54 -5.58 -5.96 1.90
N HIS A 55 -5.23 -5.66 3.16
CA HIS A 55 -4.65 -6.66 4.05
C HIS A 55 -5.61 -7.80 4.35
N GLU A 56 -6.90 -7.51 4.58
CA GLU A 56 -7.91 -8.55 4.78
C GLU A 56 -8.01 -9.47 3.56
N ILE A 57 -8.06 -8.89 2.35
CA ILE A 57 -8.06 -9.65 1.09
C ILE A 57 -6.84 -10.57 0.99
N ILE A 58 -5.63 -10.07 1.29
CA ILE A 58 -4.40 -10.87 1.26
C ILE A 58 -4.47 -12.03 2.25
N VAL A 59 -5.03 -11.81 3.45
CA VAL A 59 -5.14 -12.85 4.49
C VAL A 59 -6.15 -13.91 4.08
N GLU A 60 -7.35 -13.52 3.66
CA GLU A 60 -8.41 -14.45 3.25
C GLU A 60 -7.94 -15.41 2.16
N LYS A 61 -7.27 -14.89 1.14
CA LYS A 61 -6.75 -15.68 0.02
C LYS A 61 -5.64 -16.67 0.39
N ARG A 62 -4.96 -16.47 1.52
CA ARG A 62 -3.86 -17.34 1.95
C ARG A 62 -4.28 -18.44 2.92
N ILE A 63 -5.47 -18.32 3.50
CA ILE A 63 -6.05 -19.32 4.41
C ILE A 63 -6.98 -20.30 3.67
N GLY A 64 -7.51 -19.89 2.50
CA GLY A 64 -8.26 -20.76 1.58
C GLY A 64 -7.37 -21.67 0.75
#